data_AF-A0A1Z5K449-F1
#
_entry.id   AF-A0A1Z5K449-F1
#
_cell.length_a   1.000
_cell.length_b   1.000
_cell.length_c   1.000
_cell.angle_alpha   90.00
_cell.angle_beta   90.00
_cell.angle_gamma   90.00
#
_symmetry.space_group_name_H-M   'P 1'
#
loop_
_entity.id
_entity.type
_entity.pdbx_description
1 polymer ?
#
loop_
_entity_poly.entity_id
_entity_poly.type
_entity_poly.pdbx_seq_one_letter_code
_entity_poly.pdbx_strand_id
1 'polypeptide(L)'
;MPSPNLNSEDYYQILGVARNADDAELKKAYRKLAVKWHPDKNPDNEEATKNFQKISEAYATLSDKKKRDMYDRYGKEGANMADQMGDNAPGGHFPGGGFHGGGGGGFPGGSFHFSGGPGGHMSQEDAQAFFTSFFGHDDPFGGFGGGGFGGPRRSVRQDPFASMFGGGGMPAGMHGGFGGMPMGGGMPQRPRVKRYDAIPNGTIVSLRDLVSKPERNGDRGEIQDFDPATGRYTVILEDTDEALRVKPSNLLQHVHVKLNGIESQPELNGARGTVIAWNSHNERYNIYVMDKSRVVSLKPTNVILDNGTVGMIVGLVSKPHLNGKYGTIKSWVRDANRYEVQVSADQILRLKVENIRV
;
A
#
# COMPACT_ATOMS: atom_id res chain seq x y z
N MET A 1 25.19 -4.38 -1.67
CA MET A 1 24.69 -4.48 -0.28
C MET A 1 25.53 -5.49 0.47
N PRO A 2 25.98 -5.20 1.70
CA PRO A 2 26.59 -6.21 2.56
C PRO A 2 25.61 -7.36 2.79
N SER A 3 26.11 -8.58 3.00
CA SER A 3 25.25 -9.73 3.28
C SER A 3 24.89 -9.77 4.76
N PRO A 4 23.65 -10.18 5.12
CA PRO A 4 23.26 -10.29 6.52
C PRO A 4 24.09 -11.35 7.25
N ASN A 5 24.60 -10.99 8.44
CA ASN A 5 25.40 -11.84 9.30
C ASN A 5 24.79 -11.90 10.71
N LEU A 6 24.05 -12.97 10.99
CA LEU A 6 23.29 -13.16 12.24
C LEU A 6 24.17 -13.56 13.44
N ASN A 7 25.43 -13.90 13.16
CA ASN A 7 26.45 -14.16 14.17
C ASN A 7 27.21 -12.89 14.59
N SER A 8 26.97 -11.77 13.89
CA SER A 8 27.57 -10.49 14.25
C SER A 8 26.84 -9.84 15.41
N GLU A 9 27.56 -9.01 16.16
CA GLU A 9 26.99 -8.11 17.16
C GLU A 9 26.65 -6.73 16.60
N ASP A 10 27.03 -6.44 15.35
CA ASP A 10 26.73 -5.18 14.68
C ASP A 10 25.34 -5.23 14.03
N TYR A 11 24.44 -4.31 14.41
CA TYR A 11 23.05 -4.24 13.94
C TYR A 11 22.94 -3.99 12.44
N TYR A 12 23.88 -3.24 11.86
CA TYR A 12 23.93 -3.05 10.40
C TYR A 12 24.31 -4.35 9.68
N GLN A 13 25.21 -5.13 10.28
CA GLN A 13 25.62 -6.42 9.73
C GLN A 13 24.53 -7.49 9.92
N ILE A 14 23.81 -7.49 11.06
CA ILE A 14 22.67 -8.39 11.30
C ILE A 14 21.59 -8.18 10.24
N LEU A 15 21.26 -6.91 9.94
CA LEU A 15 20.27 -6.59 8.90
C LEU A 15 20.83 -6.71 7.47
N GLY A 16 22.16 -6.74 7.30
CA GLY A 16 22.80 -6.78 5.98
C GLY A 16 22.65 -5.46 5.22
N VAL A 17 22.75 -4.34 5.93
CA VAL A 17 22.64 -2.99 5.36
C VAL A 17 23.94 -2.21 5.58
N ALA A 18 24.15 -1.16 4.79
CA ALA A 18 25.26 -0.24 5.02
C ALA A 18 25.00 0.66 6.24
N ARG A 19 26.05 1.21 6.85
CA ARG A 19 25.91 2.13 8.01
C ARG A 19 25.16 3.42 7.66
N ASN A 20 25.22 3.85 6.40
CA ASN A 20 24.49 4.99 5.87
C ASN A 20 23.13 4.61 5.24
N ALA A 21 22.62 3.40 5.51
CA ALA A 21 21.36 2.94 4.93
C ALA A 21 20.19 3.84 5.34
N ASP A 22 19.36 4.18 4.36
CA ASP A 22 18.16 4.97 4.60
C ASP A 22 17.07 4.15 5.31
N ASP A 23 16.03 4.84 5.78
CA ASP A 23 14.96 4.21 6.56
C ASP A 23 14.18 3.18 5.71
N ALA A 24 14.12 3.36 4.38
CA ALA A 24 13.47 2.43 3.47
C ALA A 24 14.28 1.12 3.30
N GLU A 25 15.60 1.22 3.22
CA GLU A 25 16.54 0.10 3.17
C GLU A 25 16.51 -0.72 4.46
N LEU A 26 16.49 -0.05 5.62
CA LEU A 26 16.30 -0.71 6.92
C LEU A 26 14.97 -1.49 6.97
N LYS A 27 13.87 -0.83 6.59
CA LYS A 27 12.52 -1.42 6.62
C LYS A 27 12.43 -2.63 5.71
N LYS A 28 13.06 -2.56 4.52
CA LYS A 28 13.10 -3.64 3.54
C LYS A 28 13.96 -4.82 4.02
N ALA A 29 15.11 -4.55 4.62
CA ALA A 29 16.00 -5.57 5.17
C ALA A 29 15.34 -6.33 6.34
N TYR A 30 14.75 -5.59 7.28
CA TYR A 30 13.99 -6.17 8.38
C TYR A 30 12.84 -7.04 7.88
N ARG A 31 12.02 -6.54 6.93
CA ARG A 31 10.92 -7.32 6.36
C ARG A 31 11.38 -8.66 5.77
N LYS A 32 12.50 -8.66 5.04
CA LYS A 32 13.05 -9.88 4.42
C LYS A 32 13.52 -10.91 5.45
N LEU A 33 14.18 -10.45 6.51
CA LEU A 33 14.78 -11.30 7.53
C LEU A 33 13.74 -11.79 8.54
N ALA A 34 12.82 -10.92 8.96
CA ALA A 34 11.75 -11.26 9.90
C ALA A 34 10.84 -12.36 9.33
N VAL A 35 10.48 -12.31 8.04
CA VAL A 35 9.69 -13.37 7.39
C VAL A 35 10.48 -14.69 7.24
N LYS A 36 11.81 -14.63 7.10
CA LYS A 36 12.66 -15.82 6.95
C LYS A 36 12.83 -16.57 8.27
N TRP A 37 12.96 -15.84 9.37
CA TRP A 37 13.31 -16.40 10.68
C TRP A 37 12.14 -16.46 11.67
N HIS A 38 10.93 -16.13 11.23
CA HIS A 38 9.76 -16.18 12.11
C HIS A 38 9.52 -17.58 12.69
N PRO A 39 9.12 -17.67 13.97
CA PRO A 39 8.88 -18.95 14.65
C PRO A 39 7.81 -19.81 13.95
N ASP A 40 6.74 -19.21 13.41
CA ASP A 40 5.68 -19.99 12.71
C ASP A 40 6.15 -20.72 11.45
N LYS A 41 7.17 -20.22 10.75
CA LYS A 41 7.78 -20.92 9.60
C LYS A 41 8.88 -21.89 10.00
N ASN A 42 9.36 -21.79 11.23
CA ASN A 42 10.49 -22.56 11.75
C ASN A 42 10.18 -23.12 13.15
N PRO A 43 9.05 -23.84 13.35
CA PRO A 43 8.58 -24.24 14.68
C PRO A 43 9.56 -25.19 15.40
N ASP A 44 10.36 -25.95 14.64
CA ASP A 44 11.32 -26.93 15.17
C ASP A 44 12.76 -26.40 15.25
N ASN A 45 12.99 -25.09 15.00
CA ASN A 45 14.33 -24.51 14.98
C ASN A 45 14.48 -23.43 16.07
N GLU A 46 15.11 -23.79 17.18
CA GLU A 46 15.40 -22.87 18.28
C GLU A 46 16.32 -21.70 17.88
N GLU A 47 17.17 -21.87 16.86
CA GLU A 47 17.99 -20.78 16.34
C GLU A 47 17.17 -19.74 15.60
N ALA A 48 16.01 -20.12 15.04
CA ALA A 48 15.14 -19.18 14.34
C ALA A 48 14.54 -18.15 15.29
N THR A 49 14.09 -18.58 16.47
CA THR A 49 13.61 -17.69 17.53
C THR A 49 14.68 -16.70 17.97
N LYS A 50 15.91 -17.18 18.22
CA LYS A 50 17.05 -16.32 18.63
C LYS A 50 17.43 -15.33 17.52
N ASN A 51 17.43 -15.76 16.26
CA ASN A 51 17.74 -14.89 15.14
C ASN A 51 16.63 -13.85 14.92
N PHE A 52 15.37 -14.25 15.06
CA PHE A 52 14.23 -13.35 14.97
C PHE A 52 14.30 -12.22 16.01
N GLN A 53 14.60 -12.55 17.26
CA GLN A 53 14.81 -11.56 18.33
C GLN A 53 15.92 -10.56 17.95
N LYS A 54 17.09 -11.05 17.53
CA LYS A 54 18.22 -10.21 17.11
C LYS A 54 17.87 -9.28 15.94
N ILE A 55 17.11 -9.79 14.96
CA ILE A 55 16.67 -9.01 13.79
C ILE A 55 15.70 -7.90 14.21
N SER A 56 14.76 -8.21 15.10
CA SER A 56 13.81 -7.25 15.64
C SER A 56 14.49 -6.19 16.50
N GLU A 57 15.43 -6.58 17.36
CA GLU A 57 16.24 -5.68 18.18
C GLU A 57 17.06 -4.72 17.30
N ALA A 58 17.79 -5.26 16.31
CA ALA A 58 18.59 -4.45 15.39
C ALA A 58 17.76 -3.41 14.65
N TYR A 59 16.58 -3.78 14.15
CA TYR A 59 15.70 -2.83 13.47
C TYR A 59 15.07 -1.82 14.43
N ALA A 60 14.63 -2.24 15.62
CA ALA A 60 14.08 -1.33 16.62
C ALA A 60 15.08 -0.25 17.07
N THR A 61 16.37 -0.59 17.18
CA THR A 61 17.42 0.39 17.50
C THR A 61 17.74 1.28 16.30
N LEU A 62 17.89 0.73 15.09
CA LEU A 62 18.33 1.50 13.93
C LEU A 62 17.23 2.36 13.27
N SER A 63 15.95 2.03 13.50
CA SER A 63 14.81 2.80 12.96
C SER A 63 14.50 4.07 13.75
N ASP A 64 14.87 4.13 15.03
CA ASP A 64 14.77 5.33 15.84
C ASP A 64 16.06 6.14 15.71
N LYS A 65 15.98 7.38 15.22
CA LYS A 65 17.14 8.25 15.00
C LYS A 65 17.94 8.50 16.29
N LYS A 66 17.29 8.68 17.44
CA LYS A 66 17.96 8.92 18.74
C LYS A 66 18.67 7.65 19.21
N LYS A 67 18.05 6.48 19.08
CA LYS A 67 18.67 5.20 19.46
C LYS A 67 19.81 4.82 18.51
N ARG A 68 19.65 5.08 17.21
CA ARG A 68 20.68 4.88 16.18
C ARG A 68 21.91 5.74 16.45
N ASP A 69 21.71 7.02 16.76
CA ASP A 69 22.80 7.93 17.12
C ASP A 69 23.55 7.47 18.38
N MET A 70 22.84 6.98 19.40
CA MET A 70 23.45 6.47 20.62
C MET A 70 24.18 5.15 20.37
N TYR A 71 23.61 4.27 19.54
CA TYR A 71 24.22 3.03 19.10
C TYR A 71 25.52 3.27 18.30
N ASP A 72 25.52 4.24 17.39
CA ASP A 72 26.69 4.57 16.59
C ASP A 72 27.84 5.17 17.43
N ARG A 73 27.51 5.85 18.54
CA ARG A 73 28.50 6.47 19.45
C ARG A 73 29.01 5.53 20.53
N TYR A 74 28.16 4.65 21.05
CA TYR A 74 28.41 3.91 22.29
C TYR A 74 28.09 2.40 22.20
N GLY A 75 27.70 1.89 21.03
CA GLY A 75 27.33 0.48 20.83
C GLY A 75 26.03 0.09 21.51
N LYS A 76 25.83 -1.22 21.74
CA LYS A 76 24.59 -1.78 22.31
C LYS A 76 24.25 -1.22 23.69
N GLU A 77 25.25 -0.96 24.51
CA GLU A 77 25.09 -0.43 25.87
C GLU A 77 24.51 1.01 25.87
N GLY A 78 24.88 1.83 24.87
CA GLY A 78 24.35 3.17 24.72
C GLY A 78 22.92 3.23 24.19
N ALA A 79 22.53 2.29 23.33
CA ALA A 79 21.13 2.15 22.90
C ALA A 79 20.21 1.84 24.08
N ASN A 80 20.67 1.01 25.03
CA ASN A 80 19.93 0.67 26.24
C ASN A 80 19.84 1.83 27.25
N MET A 81 20.84 2.71 27.31
CA MET A 81 20.75 3.96 28.10
C MET A 81 19.69 4.92 27.58
N ALA A 82 19.45 4.95 26.27
CA ALA A 82 18.41 5.79 25.67
C ALA A 82 16.99 5.38 26.12
N ASP A 83 16.78 4.11 26.48
CA ASP A 83 15.52 3.58 27.00
C ASP A 83 15.32 3.81 28.51
N GLN A 84 16.41 3.95 29.29
CA GLN A 84 16.34 4.25 30.73
C GLN A 84 16.16 5.75 31.02
N MET A 85 16.59 6.62 30.10
CA MET A 85 16.32 8.06 30.15
C MET A 85 15.00 8.40 29.46
N GLY A 86 13.88 8.00 30.08
CA GLY A 86 12.55 8.48 29.69
C GLY A 86 12.37 9.98 29.90
N ASP A 87 11.35 10.57 29.28
CA ASP A 87 11.02 12.01 29.20
C ASP A 87 10.71 12.72 30.55
N ASN A 88 11.13 12.19 31.70
CA ASN A 88 10.74 12.70 33.02
C ASN A 88 11.88 12.88 34.03
N ALA A 89 13.11 13.15 33.60
CA ALA A 89 14.20 13.51 34.53
C ALA A 89 14.16 15.01 34.89
N PRO A 90 13.96 15.39 36.18
CA PRO A 90 14.04 16.78 36.62
C PRO A 90 15.51 17.20 36.70
N GLY A 91 15.96 17.99 35.72
CA GLY A 91 17.28 18.59 35.70
C GLY A 91 18.08 18.20 34.47
N GLY A 92 18.03 19.04 33.45
CA GLY A 92 18.84 18.88 32.23
C GLY A 92 20.34 19.00 32.48
N HIS A 93 21.08 18.78 31.38
CA HIS A 93 22.45 19.19 31.02
C HIS A 93 23.33 18.02 30.57
N PHE A 94 23.18 17.61 29.30
CA PHE A 94 24.32 17.13 28.52
C PHE A 94 24.95 18.33 27.77
N PRO A 95 26.29 18.43 27.71
CA PRO A 95 26.97 19.57 27.11
C PRO A 95 26.96 19.43 25.59
N GLY A 96 26.02 20.11 24.93
CA GLY A 96 26.02 20.24 23.47
C GLY A 96 24.64 20.34 22.85
N GLY A 97 24.06 21.55 22.89
CA GLY A 97 23.02 21.98 21.95
C GLY A 97 21.60 21.53 22.30
N GLY A 98 20.84 22.44 22.91
CA GLY A 98 19.39 22.29 23.04
C GLY A 98 18.70 22.33 21.68
N PHE A 99 17.87 21.33 21.41
CA PHE A 99 16.80 21.38 20.44
C PHE A 99 15.59 20.68 21.06
N HIS A 100 14.58 21.46 21.45
CA HIS A 100 13.23 20.93 21.58
C HIS A 100 12.70 20.80 20.16
N GLY A 101 12.65 19.57 19.64
CA GLY A 101 12.27 19.29 18.26
C GLY A 101 11.25 18.16 18.22
N GLY A 102 9.98 18.53 18.10
CA GLY A 102 8.93 17.59 17.71
C GLY A 102 9.16 17.08 16.28
N GLY A 103 8.70 15.86 16.02
CA GLY A 103 8.63 15.28 14.69
C GLY A 103 9.50 14.04 14.51
N GLY A 104 8.85 12.89 14.39
CA GLY A 104 9.49 11.67 13.90
C GLY A 104 8.67 10.40 14.10
N GLY A 105 8.06 9.91 13.01
CA GLY A 105 7.82 8.47 12.81
C GLY A 105 6.62 7.86 13.53
N GLY A 106 5.55 7.64 12.77
CA GLY A 106 4.29 7.08 13.27
C GLY A 106 4.38 5.67 13.87
N PHE A 107 3.93 5.58 15.12
CA PHE A 107 3.13 4.48 15.66
C PHE A 107 2.04 5.10 16.54
N PRO A 108 0.78 4.61 16.52
CA PRO A 108 -0.25 5.10 17.42
C PRO A 108 0.03 4.55 18.83
N GLY A 109 0.71 5.35 19.65
CA GLY A 109 0.90 5.13 21.08
C GLY A 109 2.07 4.22 21.43
N GLY A 110 3.16 4.81 21.91
CA GLY A 110 4.20 4.13 22.68
C GLY A 110 5.59 4.33 22.14
N SER A 111 6.42 5.08 22.87
CA SER A 111 7.83 4.73 22.98
C SER A 111 7.86 3.25 23.37
N PHE A 112 8.38 2.35 22.51
CA PHE A 112 8.52 0.95 22.85
C PHE A 112 9.57 0.84 23.97
N HIS A 113 9.12 0.85 25.22
CA HIS A 113 9.93 0.52 26.38
C HIS A 113 10.16 -0.99 26.37
N PHE A 114 11.37 -1.42 26.04
CA PHE A 114 11.80 -2.80 26.27
C PHE A 114 11.91 -3.04 27.77
N SER A 115 10.82 -3.49 28.39
CA SER A 115 10.78 -3.91 29.79
C SER A 115 11.44 -5.29 29.92
N GLY A 116 12.76 -5.36 29.78
CA GLY A 116 13.47 -6.62 29.65
C GLY A 116 14.57 -6.85 30.68
N GLY A 117 14.23 -6.93 31.97
CA GLY A 117 15.05 -7.55 33.03
C GLY A 117 16.54 -7.13 33.13
N PRO A 118 17.33 -7.76 34.02
CA PRO A 118 18.76 -7.50 34.09
C PRO A 118 19.44 -8.08 32.82
N GLY A 119 19.62 -7.25 31.78
CA GLY A 119 20.33 -7.64 30.56
C GLY A 119 19.97 -6.90 29.28
N GLY A 120 18.87 -6.16 29.21
CA GLY A 120 18.56 -5.29 28.05
C GLY A 120 18.35 -6.02 26.72
N HIS A 121 17.98 -7.30 26.75
CA HIS A 121 17.67 -8.09 25.56
C HIS A 121 16.16 -8.09 25.27
N MET A 122 15.79 -7.93 24.00
CA MET A 122 14.39 -8.03 23.55
C MET A 122 13.85 -9.45 23.79
N SER A 123 12.73 -9.58 24.51
CA SER A 123 12.10 -10.88 24.75
C SER A 123 11.43 -11.42 23.48
N GLN A 124 11.09 -12.71 23.45
CA GLN A 124 10.36 -13.32 22.34
C GLN A 124 8.98 -12.67 22.14
N GLU A 125 8.30 -12.36 23.25
CA GLU A 125 6.97 -11.73 23.24
C GLU A 125 7.07 -10.29 22.75
N ASP A 126 8.10 -9.54 23.15
CA ASP A 126 8.35 -8.18 22.64
C ASP A 126 8.69 -8.17 21.15
N ALA A 127 9.48 -9.14 20.68
CA ALA A 127 9.80 -9.28 19.27
C ALA A 127 8.56 -9.61 18.43
N GLN A 128 7.66 -10.47 18.95
CA GLN A 128 6.38 -10.80 18.31
C GLN A 128 5.41 -9.61 18.33
N ALA A 129 5.33 -8.88 19.44
CA ALA A 129 4.50 -7.68 19.55
C ALA A 129 4.99 -6.56 18.61
N PHE A 130 6.31 -6.35 18.54
CA PHE A 130 6.94 -5.40 17.62
C PHE A 130 6.75 -5.81 16.15
N PHE A 131 6.82 -7.11 15.85
CA PHE A 131 6.49 -7.61 14.52
C PHE A 131 5.00 -7.38 14.18
N THR A 132 4.10 -7.66 15.12
CA THR A 132 2.66 -7.47 14.95
C THR A 132 2.31 -6.00 14.81
N SER A 133 2.99 -5.09 15.50
CA SER A 133 2.80 -3.64 15.31
C SER A 133 3.38 -3.14 13.99
N PHE A 134 4.48 -3.74 13.53
CA PHE A 134 5.13 -3.42 12.26
C PHE A 134 4.37 -3.96 11.03
N PHE A 135 3.73 -5.13 11.15
CA PHE A 135 2.98 -5.80 10.08
C PHE A 135 1.46 -5.75 10.28
N GLY A 136 0.97 -5.01 11.28
CA GLY A 136 -0.42 -4.98 11.76
C GLY A 136 -1.49 -5.41 10.77
N HIS A 137 -2.12 -6.56 11.05
CA HIS A 137 -3.21 -7.17 10.27
C HIS A 137 -2.87 -7.67 8.85
N ASP A 138 -1.65 -7.48 8.35
CA ASP A 138 -1.11 -8.21 7.20
C ASP A 138 -0.20 -9.33 7.73
N ASP A 139 -0.77 -10.49 8.07
CA ASP A 139 0.05 -11.68 8.32
C ASP A 139 0.88 -11.99 7.06
N PRO A 140 2.22 -11.82 7.07
CA PRO A 140 3.04 -12.25 5.95
C PRO A 140 3.09 -13.79 5.83
N PHE A 141 2.42 -14.48 6.77
CA PHE A 141 2.18 -15.92 6.84
C PHE A 141 0.79 -16.32 6.34
N GLY A 142 -0.18 -15.41 6.34
CA GLY A 142 -1.57 -15.66 5.91
C GLY A 142 -1.71 -15.96 4.41
N GLY A 143 -0.61 -15.85 3.66
CA GLY A 143 -0.53 -16.21 2.24
C GLY A 143 0.25 -17.49 1.91
N PHE A 144 0.76 -18.26 2.88
CA PHE A 144 1.70 -19.37 2.59
C PHE A 144 1.38 -20.75 3.19
N GLY A 145 0.24 -20.95 3.84
CA GLY A 145 -0.17 -22.24 4.38
C GLY A 145 -1.64 -22.53 4.12
N GLY A 146 -1.98 -23.03 2.92
CA GLY A 146 -3.35 -23.47 2.65
C GLY A 146 -3.78 -23.38 1.19
N GLY A 147 -3.25 -24.29 0.38
CA GLY A 147 -3.88 -24.69 -0.87
C GLY A 147 -3.40 -23.97 -2.13
N GLY A 148 -2.74 -24.74 -2.98
CA GLY A 148 -2.96 -24.74 -4.43
C GLY A 148 -2.32 -23.64 -5.28
N PHE A 149 -2.33 -23.92 -6.57
CA PHE A 149 -1.24 -23.75 -7.50
C PHE A 149 -1.05 -22.37 -8.14
N GLY A 150 0.22 -22.10 -8.53
CA GLY A 150 0.59 -21.94 -9.95
C GLY A 150 0.18 -20.67 -10.69
N GLY A 151 1.17 -19.84 -11.01
CA GLY A 151 1.09 -18.79 -12.04
C GLY A 151 2.42 -18.06 -12.24
N PRO A 152 2.80 -17.64 -13.47
CA PRO A 152 4.16 -17.83 -13.98
C PRO A 152 5.15 -16.69 -13.71
N ARG A 153 6.39 -17.08 -13.43
CA ARG A 153 7.62 -16.34 -13.73
C ARG A 153 7.86 -16.45 -15.26
N ARG A 154 8.31 -15.47 -16.05
CA ARG A 154 9.41 -14.48 -15.86
C ARG A 154 9.51 -13.62 -17.15
N SER A 155 10.06 -12.41 -17.05
CA SER A 155 11.12 -11.98 -17.98
C SER A 155 12.24 -11.21 -17.25
N VAL A 156 13.26 -12.00 -16.89
CA VAL A 156 14.71 -11.74 -16.83
C VAL A 156 15.22 -10.34 -16.46
N ARG A 157 15.83 -10.25 -15.27
CA ARG A 157 17.25 -9.85 -15.17
C ARG A 157 17.99 -10.93 -14.37
N GLN A 158 19.16 -11.28 -14.89
CA GLN A 158 20.08 -12.30 -14.39
C GLN A 158 20.64 -11.87 -13.03
N ASP A 159 20.77 -12.83 -12.11
CA ASP A 159 21.80 -12.74 -11.08
C ASP A 159 22.52 -14.09 -10.92
N PRO A 160 23.83 -14.07 -10.68
CA PRO A 160 24.76 -15.18 -10.91
C PRO A 160 25.12 -15.82 -9.58
N PHE A 161 24.36 -16.81 -9.13
CA PHE A 161 24.69 -17.48 -7.86
C PHE A 161 24.19 -18.93 -7.82
N ALA A 162 24.45 -19.68 -8.90
CA ALA A 162 24.09 -21.10 -8.99
C ALA A 162 25.29 -22.02 -9.28
N SER A 163 26.51 -21.56 -9.02
CA SER A 163 27.73 -22.32 -9.26
C SER A 163 28.71 -22.14 -8.10
N MET A 164 28.54 -22.90 -7.01
CA MET A 164 29.70 -23.08 -6.12
C MET A 164 29.81 -24.38 -5.32
N PHE A 165 28.77 -25.18 -5.04
CA PHE A 165 28.97 -26.43 -4.29
C PHE A 165 27.87 -27.43 -4.70
N GLY A 166 28.10 -28.55 -5.40
CA GLY A 166 29.27 -29.45 -5.43
C GLY A 166 29.29 -30.23 -4.11
N GLY A 167 29.08 -31.53 -4.00
CA GLY A 167 28.83 -32.64 -4.92
C GLY A 167 28.84 -33.91 -4.05
N GLY A 168 28.18 -35.00 -4.48
CA GLY A 168 28.24 -36.26 -3.74
C GLY A 168 27.31 -37.37 -4.25
N GLY A 169 27.87 -38.29 -5.06
CA GLY A 169 27.67 -39.74 -4.92
C GLY A 169 26.31 -40.38 -5.25
N MET A 170 26.16 -40.79 -6.52
CA MET A 170 25.55 -42.02 -7.09
C MET A 170 25.11 -43.19 -6.16
N PRO A 171 24.12 -44.06 -6.53
CA PRO A 171 24.20 -44.83 -7.78
C PRO A 171 22.91 -45.06 -8.58
N ALA A 172 23.16 -45.39 -9.85
CA ALA A 172 22.20 -45.76 -10.86
C ALA A 172 21.66 -47.18 -10.65
N GLY A 173 20.37 -47.36 -10.96
CA GLY A 173 19.79 -48.68 -11.12
C GLY A 173 18.28 -48.63 -11.36
N MET A 174 17.90 -49.14 -12.53
CA MET A 174 16.74 -50.03 -12.68
C MET A 174 15.33 -49.41 -12.79
N HIS A 175 14.81 -49.50 -14.02
CA HIS A 175 13.43 -49.83 -14.40
C HIS A 175 12.35 -48.75 -14.49
N GLY A 176 11.66 -48.82 -15.63
CA GLY A 176 10.19 -48.91 -15.62
C GLY A 176 9.48 -47.67 -16.12
N GLY A 177 9.08 -47.70 -17.39
CA GLY A 177 8.16 -46.70 -17.94
C GLY A 177 6.85 -46.67 -17.17
N PHE A 178 6.44 -45.47 -16.78
CA PHE A 178 5.06 -45.12 -16.51
C PHE A 178 4.88 -43.65 -16.90
N GLY A 179 3.95 -43.40 -17.83
CA GLY A 179 3.55 -42.06 -18.22
C GLY A 179 2.98 -41.33 -17.02
N GLY A 180 3.76 -40.39 -16.47
CA GLY A 180 3.32 -39.47 -15.42
C GLY A 180 2.58 -38.30 -16.05
N MET A 181 1.29 -38.20 -15.76
CA MET A 181 0.41 -37.09 -16.11
C MET A 181 1.02 -35.72 -15.79
N PRO A 182 0.74 -34.67 -16.58
CA PRO A 182 1.26 -33.34 -16.29
C PRO A 182 0.53 -32.77 -15.07
N MET A 183 1.23 -32.65 -13.95
CA MET A 183 0.80 -31.83 -12.81
C MET A 183 0.89 -30.34 -13.17
N GLY A 184 -0.06 -29.89 -14.00
CA GLY A 184 -0.23 -28.51 -14.41
C GLY A 184 -1.60 -27.97 -13.98
N GLY A 185 -1.97 -28.18 -12.72
CA GLY A 185 -3.26 -27.75 -12.17
C GLY A 185 -3.21 -26.37 -11.53
N GLY A 186 -2.70 -25.34 -12.23
CA GLY A 186 -2.86 -23.94 -11.80
C GLY A 186 -4.25 -23.74 -11.19
N MET A 187 -4.33 -23.22 -9.96
CA MET A 187 -5.60 -23.05 -9.28
C MET A 187 -6.48 -22.27 -10.25
N PRO A 188 -7.71 -22.73 -10.55
CA PRO A 188 -8.59 -21.93 -11.36
C PRO A 188 -8.78 -20.62 -10.59
N GLN A 189 -8.08 -19.57 -11.02
CA GLN A 189 -8.39 -18.20 -10.65
C GLN A 189 -9.86 -18.07 -11.00
N ARG A 190 -10.71 -18.06 -9.97
CA ARG A 190 -12.14 -17.84 -10.18
C ARG A 190 -12.23 -16.62 -11.09
N PRO A 191 -12.88 -16.72 -12.25
CA PRO A 191 -12.95 -15.60 -13.17
C PRO A 191 -13.46 -14.42 -12.36
N ARG A 192 -12.63 -13.36 -12.22
CA ARG A 192 -13.00 -12.16 -11.48
C ARG A 192 -14.29 -11.67 -12.11
N VAL A 193 -15.39 -11.80 -11.39
CA VAL A 193 -16.69 -11.35 -11.88
C VAL A 193 -16.54 -9.88 -12.20
N LYS A 194 -16.70 -9.51 -13.47
CA LYS A 194 -16.56 -8.13 -13.90
C LYS A 194 -17.60 -7.30 -13.17
N ARG A 195 -17.13 -6.41 -12.30
CA ARG A 195 -17.98 -5.47 -11.57
C ARG A 195 -18.18 -4.22 -12.39
N TYR A 196 -19.39 -3.69 -12.31
CA TYR A 196 -19.80 -2.47 -12.99
C TYR A 196 -20.08 -1.33 -12.00
N ASP A 197 -20.24 -1.71 -10.73
CA ASP A 197 -20.55 -0.89 -9.56
C ASP A 197 -19.30 -0.53 -8.73
N ALA A 198 -18.11 -0.96 -9.15
CA ALA A 198 -16.87 -0.77 -8.42
C ALA A 198 -15.79 -0.12 -9.30
N ILE A 199 -15.11 0.88 -8.75
CA ILE A 199 -13.95 1.54 -9.38
C ILE A 199 -12.88 0.46 -9.64
N PRO A 200 -12.32 0.37 -10.85
CA PRO A 200 -11.31 -0.63 -11.17
C PRO A 200 -10.04 -0.49 -10.34
N ASN A 201 -9.41 -1.61 -10.00
CA ASN A 201 -8.08 -1.61 -9.40
C ASN A 201 -7.09 -0.93 -10.37
N GLY A 202 -6.13 -0.19 -9.82
CA GLY A 202 -5.22 0.64 -10.60
C GLY A 202 -5.73 2.06 -10.89
N THR A 203 -6.98 2.37 -10.54
CA THR A 203 -7.49 3.74 -10.72
C THR A 203 -6.86 4.67 -9.70
N ILE A 204 -6.31 5.78 -10.18
CA ILE A 204 -5.75 6.83 -9.33
C ILE A 204 -6.88 7.70 -8.76
N VAL A 205 -6.83 7.90 -7.45
CA VAL A 205 -7.84 8.62 -6.68
C VAL A 205 -7.18 9.64 -5.74
N SER A 206 -7.90 10.69 -5.40
CA SER A 206 -7.58 11.53 -4.23
C SER A 206 -8.56 11.25 -3.11
N LEU A 207 -8.05 11.27 -1.88
CA LEU A 207 -8.86 11.18 -0.68
C LEU A 207 -9.54 12.52 -0.38
N ARG A 208 -10.80 12.46 0.05
CA ARG A 208 -11.57 13.64 0.43
C ARG A 208 -12.58 13.34 1.53
N ASP A 209 -13.01 14.39 2.22
CA ASP A 209 -14.11 14.34 3.19
C ASP A 209 -13.91 13.26 4.30
N LEU A 210 -12.66 12.87 4.58
CA LEU A 210 -12.32 11.95 5.66
C LEU A 210 -12.46 12.68 7.00
N VAL A 211 -13.30 12.12 7.86
CA VAL A 211 -13.55 12.66 9.21
C VAL A 211 -12.55 12.10 10.23
N SER A 212 -12.18 10.83 10.10
CA SER A 212 -11.28 10.15 11.04
C SER A 212 -9.80 10.46 10.84
N LYS A 213 -9.43 10.87 9.62
CA LYS A 213 -8.05 11.21 9.21
C LYS A 213 -8.10 12.43 8.28
N PRO A 214 -8.56 13.61 8.76
CA PRO A 214 -8.71 14.79 7.92
C PRO A 214 -7.39 15.28 7.32
N GLU A 215 -6.27 14.98 7.97
CA GLU A 215 -4.91 15.24 7.48
C GLU A 215 -4.55 14.49 6.20
N ARG A 216 -5.29 13.44 5.86
CA ARG A 216 -5.13 12.66 4.61
C ARG A 216 -5.96 13.19 3.45
N ASN A 217 -6.80 14.21 3.67
CA ASN A 217 -7.59 14.79 2.59
C ASN A 217 -6.68 15.54 1.61
N GLY A 218 -6.78 15.19 0.33
CA GLY A 218 -5.90 15.69 -0.73
C GLY A 218 -4.86 14.65 -1.17
N ASP A 219 -4.48 13.72 -0.29
CA ASP A 219 -3.49 12.68 -0.61
C ASP A 219 -3.95 11.85 -1.81
N ARG A 220 -3.01 11.53 -2.70
CA ARG A 220 -3.24 10.69 -3.88
C ARG A 220 -2.90 9.23 -3.57
N GLY A 221 -3.62 8.33 -4.20
CA GLY A 221 -3.38 6.90 -4.07
C GLY A 221 -4.00 6.09 -5.20
N GLU A 222 -3.68 4.81 -5.21
CA GLU A 222 -4.16 3.84 -6.19
C GLU A 222 -5.14 2.85 -5.54
N ILE A 223 -6.24 2.57 -6.23
CA ILE A 223 -7.20 1.56 -5.78
C ILE A 223 -6.57 0.17 -5.91
N GLN A 224 -6.37 -0.50 -4.77
CA GLN A 224 -5.81 -1.85 -4.73
C GLN A 224 -6.88 -2.93 -4.76
N ASP A 225 -7.97 -2.74 -4.00
CA ASP A 225 -9.05 -3.71 -3.88
C ASP A 225 -10.38 -3.06 -3.45
N PHE A 226 -11.48 -3.77 -3.65
CA PHE A 226 -12.81 -3.38 -3.20
C PHE A 226 -13.50 -4.54 -2.48
N ASP A 227 -13.80 -4.33 -1.20
CA ASP A 227 -14.50 -5.30 -0.37
C ASP A 227 -16.03 -5.12 -0.51
N PRO A 228 -16.76 -6.04 -1.17
CA PRO A 228 -18.21 -5.98 -1.29
C PRO A 228 -18.96 -6.05 0.05
N ALA A 229 -18.39 -6.75 1.05
CA ALA A 229 -19.08 -6.97 2.32
C ALA A 229 -19.17 -5.67 3.13
N THR A 230 -18.12 -4.86 3.08
CA THR A 230 -18.06 -3.57 3.78
C THR A 230 -18.36 -2.37 2.88
N GLY A 231 -18.35 -2.56 1.56
CA GLY A 231 -18.49 -1.49 0.56
C GLY A 231 -17.34 -0.50 0.61
N ARG A 232 -16.14 -0.92 1.01
CA ARG A 232 -14.96 -0.06 1.16
C ARG A 232 -13.86 -0.44 0.18
N TYR A 233 -13.14 0.56 -0.29
CA TYR A 233 -11.93 0.39 -1.09
C TYR A 233 -10.70 0.38 -0.20
N THR A 234 -9.72 -0.43 -0.58
CA THR A 234 -8.35 -0.31 -0.09
C THR A 234 -7.59 0.56 -1.07
N VAL A 235 -7.11 1.72 -0.61
CA VAL A 235 -6.28 2.66 -1.39
C VAL A 235 -4.86 2.61 -0.85
N ILE A 236 -3.87 2.43 -1.71
CA ILE A 236 -2.46 2.58 -1.36
C ILE A 236 -2.04 4.01 -1.70
N LEU A 237 -1.61 4.78 -0.70
CA LEU A 237 -1.16 6.16 -0.89
C LEU A 237 0.17 6.22 -1.64
N GLU A 238 0.27 7.09 -2.65
CA GLU A 238 1.48 7.21 -3.50
C GLU A 238 2.72 7.64 -2.70
N ASP A 239 2.56 8.54 -1.71
CA ASP A 239 3.69 9.13 -0.99
C ASP A 239 4.19 8.30 0.20
N THR A 240 3.33 7.44 0.76
CA THR A 240 3.64 6.74 2.03
C THR A 240 3.56 5.22 1.93
N ASP A 241 3.04 4.69 0.80
CA ASP A 241 2.65 3.29 0.64
C ASP A 241 1.68 2.78 1.74
N GLU A 242 1.03 3.68 2.50
CA GLU A 242 0.04 3.32 3.51
C GLU A 242 -1.24 2.84 2.82
N ALA A 243 -1.76 1.70 3.27
CA ALA A 243 -3.06 1.20 2.84
C ALA A 243 -4.18 1.78 3.72
N LEU A 244 -5.14 2.46 3.10
CA LEU A 244 -6.31 3.03 3.77
C LEU A 244 -7.61 2.38 3.28
N ARG A 245 -8.44 1.97 4.23
CA ARG A 245 -9.80 1.46 3.94
C ARG A 245 -10.82 2.59 3.99
N VAL A 246 -11.29 3.03 2.83
CA VAL A 246 -12.14 4.22 2.69
C VAL A 246 -13.45 3.93 1.96
N LYS A 247 -14.47 4.76 2.19
CA LYS A 247 -15.76 4.65 1.49
C LYS A 247 -15.65 5.24 0.07
N PRO A 248 -16.49 4.79 -0.88
CA PRO A 248 -16.60 5.38 -2.21
C PRO A 248 -16.81 6.91 -2.19
N SER A 249 -17.57 7.42 -1.21
CA SER A 249 -17.83 8.87 -1.05
C SER A 249 -16.59 9.69 -0.68
N ASN A 250 -15.55 9.04 -0.14
CA ASN A 250 -14.30 9.66 0.26
C ASN A 250 -13.25 9.63 -0.86
N LEU A 251 -13.63 9.20 -2.05
CA LEU A 251 -12.77 9.11 -3.21
C LEU A 251 -13.18 10.16 -4.24
N LEU A 252 -12.17 10.68 -4.94
CA LEU A 252 -12.33 11.40 -6.19
C LEU A 252 -11.45 10.73 -7.22
N GLN A 253 -12.03 10.22 -8.30
CA GLN A 253 -11.25 9.60 -9.37
C GLN A 253 -10.56 10.65 -10.24
N HIS A 254 -9.28 10.45 -10.51
CA HIS A 254 -8.51 11.24 -11.47
C HIS A 254 -8.80 10.73 -12.88
N VAL A 255 -9.97 11.07 -13.39
CA VAL A 255 -10.44 10.61 -14.70
C VAL A 255 -10.07 11.60 -15.80
N HIS A 256 -9.65 11.04 -16.94
CA HIS A 256 -9.48 11.81 -18.15
C HIS A 256 -10.84 12.19 -18.74
N VAL A 257 -10.91 13.41 -19.26
CA VAL A 257 -12.12 13.99 -19.80
C VAL A 257 -11.85 14.73 -21.09
N LYS A 258 -12.88 14.79 -21.94
CA LYS A 258 -12.92 15.66 -23.10
C LYS A 258 -13.88 16.82 -22.86
N LEU A 259 -13.43 18.03 -23.15
CA LEU A 259 -14.23 19.24 -22.98
C LEU A 259 -15.11 19.50 -24.21
N ASN A 260 -16.35 19.94 -23.99
CA ASN A 260 -17.30 20.18 -25.08
C ASN A 260 -18.36 21.24 -24.72
N GLY A 261 -18.92 21.91 -25.73
CA GLY A 261 -20.04 22.85 -25.58
C GLY A 261 -19.78 24.07 -24.71
N ILE A 262 -18.52 24.50 -24.56
CA ILE A 262 -18.12 25.65 -23.75
C ILE A 262 -18.23 26.91 -24.64
N GLU A 263 -19.32 27.66 -24.49
CA GLU A 263 -19.57 28.87 -25.30
C GLU A 263 -18.68 30.06 -24.89
N SER A 264 -18.40 30.20 -23.60
CA SER A 264 -17.61 31.32 -23.08
C SER A 264 -16.11 31.22 -23.38
N GLN A 265 -15.62 30.01 -23.62
CA GLN A 265 -14.22 29.70 -23.96
C GLN A 265 -14.18 28.63 -25.06
N PRO A 266 -14.56 28.99 -26.31
CA PRO A 266 -14.67 28.04 -27.42
C PRO A 266 -13.39 27.27 -27.72
N GLU A 267 -12.24 27.87 -27.42
CA GLU A 267 -10.89 27.31 -27.60
C GLU A 267 -10.60 26.09 -26.71
N LEU A 268 -11.42 25.87 -25.68
CA LEU A 268 -11.32 24.69 -24.82
C LEU A 268 -12.08 23.49 -25.40
N ASN A 269 -12.97 23.69 -26.37
CA ASN A 269 -13.74 22.59 -26.94
C ASN A 269 -12.83 21.61 -27.69
N GLY A 270 -12.95 20.33 -27.35
CA GLY A 270 -12.09 19.28 -27.87
C GLY A 270 -10.81 19.03 -27.07
N ALA A 271 -10.42 19.94 -26.16
CA ALA A 271 -9.27 19.76 -25.30
C ALA A 271 -9.48 18.59 -24.32
N ARG A 272 -8.36 18.00 -23.89
CA ARG A 272 -8.33 16.96 -22.86
C ARG A 272 -7.92 17.55 -21.51
N GLY A 273 -8.46 16.98 -20.45
CA GLY A 273 -8.08 17.31 -19.09
C GLY A 273 -8.26 16.17 -18.13
N THR A 274 -7.95 16.42 -16.86
CA THR A 274 -8.17 15.48 -15.76
C THR A 274 -9.03 16.16 -14.70
N VAL A 275 -10.05 15.47 -14.20
CA VAL A 275 -10.83 15.93 -13.05
C VAL A 275 -9.94 15.87 -11.81
N ILE A 276 -9.79 17.01 -11.13
CA ILE A 276 -8.94 17.13 -9.93
C ILE A 276 -9.72 17.55 -8.69
N ALA A 277 -10.92 18.13 -8.84
CA ALA A 277 -11.83 18.39 -7.74
C ALA A 277 -13.29 18.50 -8.20
N TRP A 278 -14.20 18.29 -7.27
CA TRP A 278 -15.62 18.65 -7.41
C TRP A 278 -15.94 19.81 -6.47
N ASN A 279 -16.46 20.90 -7.01
CA ASN A 279 -16.97 22.01 -6.23
C ASN A 279 -18.47 21.81 -6.00
N SER A 280 -18.84 21.48 -4.76
CA SER A 280 -20.23 21.24 -4.36
C SER A 280 -21.08 22.51 -4.28
N HIS A 281 -20.46 23.68 -4.11
CA HIS A 281 -21.19 24.95 -3.96
C HIS A 281 -21.81 25.41 -5.28
N ASN A 282 -21.08 25.25 -6.38
CA ASN A 282 -21.54 25.66 -7.71
C ASN A 282 -21.78 24.49 -8.67
N GLU A 283 -21.68 23.27 -8.17
CA GLU A 283 -21.86 22.00 -8.90
C GLU A 283 -21.01 21.90 -10.17
N ARG A 284 -19.69 22.13 -10.03
CA ARG A 284 -18.74 22.11 -11.14
C ARG A 284 -17.53 21.23 -10.88
N TYR A 285 -17.01 20.65 -11.96
CA TYR A 285 -15.70 20.00 -11.95
C TYR A 285 -14.61 21.04 -12.11
N ASN A 286 -13.59 20.96 -11.26
CA ASN A 286 -12.31 21.59 -11.51
C ASN A 286 -11.47 20.62 -12.32
N ILE A 287 -11.07 21.05 -13.52
CA ILE A 287 -10.39 20.22 -14.50
C ILE A 287 -9.05 20.87 -14.82
N TYR A 288 -7.98 20.12 -14.65
CA TYR A 288 -6.67 20.50 -15.17
C TYR A 288 -6.63 20.22 -16.67
N VAL A 289 -6.57 21.28 -17.49
CA VAL A 289 -6.51 21.19 -18.95
C VAL A 289 -5.04 21.06 -19.35
N MET A 290 -4.68 19.92 -19.92
CA MET A 290 -3.28 19.56 -20.17
C MET A 290 -2.61 20.53 -21.15
N ASP A 291 -3.24 20.79 -22.30
CA ASP A 291 -2.66 21.61 -23.38
C ASP A 291 -2.50 23.10 -23.00
N LYS A 292 -3.19 23.54 -21.95
CA LYS A 292 -3.22 24.94 -21.51
C LYS A 292 -2.59 25.13 -20.13
N SER A 293 -2.11 24.05 -19.50
CA SER A 293 -1.51 23.98 -18.16
C SER A 293 -2.27 24.81 -17.12
N ARG A 294 -3.60 24.78 -17.14
CA ARG A 294 -4.45 25.57 -16.24
C ARG A 294 -5.66 24.78 -15.75
N VAL A 295 -6.20 25.21 -14.62
CA VAL A 295 -7.44 24.65 -14.07
C VAL A 295 -8.63 25.48 -14.55
N VAL A 296 -9.70 24.81 -14.98
CA VAL A 296 -10.99 25.43 -15.37
C VAL A 296 -12.13 24.81 -14.57
N SER A 297 -13.16 25.60 -14.25
CA SER A 297 -14.33 25.14 -13.50
C SER A 297 -15.56 25.02 -14.41
N LEU A 298 -15.95 23.79 -14.73
CA LEU A 298 -16.94 23.49 -15.77
C LEU A 298 -18.13 22.71 -15.22
N LYS A 299 -19.32 22.97 -15.77
CA LYS A 299 -20.52 22.20 -15.45
C LYS A 299 -20.37 20.77 -15.99
N PRO A 300 -21.03 19.76 -15.38
CA PRO A 300 -21.04 18.40 -15.91
C PRO A 300 -21.45 18.29 -17.39
N THR A 301 -22.32 19.19 -17.86
CA THR A 301 -22.75 19.25 -19.27
C THR A 301 -21.63 19.56 -20.26
N ASN A 302 -20.52 20.15 -19.79
CA ASN A 302 -19.37 20.52 -20.59
C ASN A 302 -18.21 19.53 -20.52
N VAL A 303 -18.39 18.43 -19.79
CA VAL A 303 -17.33 17.50 -19.43
C VAL A 303 -17.76 16.10 -19.82
N ILE A 304 -17.08 15.53 -20.81
CA ILE A 304 -17.30 14.18 -21.27
C ILE A 304 -16.29 13.26 -20.58
N LEU A 305 -16.79 12.38 -19.72
CA LEU A 305 -16.02 11.38 -19.00
C LEU A 305 -15.63 10.23 -19.95
N ASP A 306 -14.40 9.74 -19.82
CA ASP A 306 -13.92 8.63 -20.65
C ASP A 306 -14.63 7.31 -20.33
N ASN A 307 -14.69 6.42 -21.34
CA ASN A 307 -15.26 5.08 -21.19
C ASN A 307 -14.50 4.28 -20.13
N GLY A 308 -15.22 3.50 -19.33
CA GLY A 308 -14.66 2.75 -18.20
C GLY A 308 -14.68 3.52 -16.89
N THR A 309 -14.93 4.84 -16.92
CA THR A 309 -15.14 5.64 -15.71
C THR A 309 -16.34 5.12 -14.92
N VAL A 310 -16.17 4.94 -13.61
CA VAL A 310 -17.26 4.53 -12.73
C VAL A 310 -17.83 5.76 -12.06
N GLY A 311 -19.11 6.04 -12.29
CA GLY A 311 -19.78 7.20 -11.73
C GLY A 311 -20.94 6.83 -10.82
N MET A 312 -21.17 7.64 -9.79
CA MET A 312 -22.35 7.61 -8.96
C MET A 312 -23.53 8.25 -9.71
N ILE A 313 -24.66 7.54 -9.74
CA ILE A 313 -25.91 8.00 -10.31
C ILE A 313 -26.57 8.96 -9.32
N VAL A 314 -27.00 10.13 -9.81
CA VAL A 314 -27.64 11.17 -8.99
C VAL A 314 -28.79 11.85 -9.74
N GLY A 315 -29.71 12.46 -9.00
CA GLY A 315 -30.71 13.36 -9.55
C GLY A 315 -31.76 12.69 -10.45
N LEU A 316 -31.94 11.37 -10.39
CA LEU A 316 -33.02 10.69 -11.11
C LEU A 316 -34.35 10.85 -10.37
N VAL A 317 -35.31 11.49 -11.05
CA VAL A 317 -36.69 11.65 -10.56
C VAL A 317 -37.54 10.42 -10.85
N SER A 318 -37.40 9.81 -12.03
CA SER A 318 -38.20 8.65 -12.45
C SER A 318 -37.77 7.33 -11.81
N LYS A 319 -36.49 7.22 -11.42
CA LYS A 319 -35.92 6.02 -10.80
C LYS A 319 -35.09 6.40 -9.57
N PRO A 320 -35.73 6.94 -8.52
CA PRO A 320 -35.01 7.48 -7.36
C PRO A 320 -34.22 6.42 -6.59
N HIS A 321 -34.66 5.15 -6.64
CA HIS A 321 -33.96 4.00 -6.04
C HIS A 321 -32.60 3.68 -6.69
N LEU A 322 -32.26 4.30 -7.83
CA LEU A 322 -30.94 4.18 -8.45
C LEU A 322 -29.98 5.28 -8.03
N ASN A 323 -30.46 6.36 -7.39
CA ASN A 323 -29.58 7.41 -6.89
C ASN A 323 -28.68 6.85 -5.78
N GLY A 324 -27.40 7.22 -5.81
CA GLY A 324 -26.37 6.69 -4.91
C GLY A 324 -25.76 5.34 -5.36
N LYS A 325 -26.33 4.69 -6.39
CA LYS A 325 -25.69 3.50 -7.00
C LYS A 325 -24.60 3.92 -7.97
N TYR A 326 -23.63 3.03 -8.17
CA TYR A 326 -22.52 3.23 -9.08
C TYR A 326 -22.72 2.45 -10.38
N GLY A 327 -22.17 2.98 -11.47
CA GLY A 327 -22.19 2.33 -12.78
C GLY A 327 -21.01 2.76 -13.64
N THR A 328 -20.60 1.87 -14.55
CA THR A 328 -19.49 2.08 -15.46
C THR A 328 -19.98 2.71 -16.76
N ILE A 329 -19.37 3.80 -17.19
CA ILE A 329 -19.66 4.44 -18.47
C ILE A 329 -19.16 3.54 -19.60
N LYS A 330 -20.08 3.07 -20.45
CA LYS A 330 -19.79 2.27 -21.64
C LYS A 330 -19.45 3.17 -22.84
N SER A 331 -20.28 4.18 -23.03
CA SER A 331 -20.24 5.06 -24.18
C SER A 331 -20.92 6.39 -23.84
N TRP A 332 -20.54 7.44 -24.56
CA TRP A 332 -21.27 8.69 -24.62
C TRP A 332 -21.92 8.83 -26.00
N VAL A 333 -23.24 8.97 -26.01
CA VAL A 333 -24.03 9.17 -27.22
C VAL A 333 -24.11 10.67 -27.49
N ARG A 334 -23.27 11.14 -28.41
CA ARG A 334 -23.09 12.57 -28.75
C ARG A 334 -24.40 13.27 -29.08
N ASP A 335 -25.22 12.68 -29.94
CA ASP A 335 -26.44 13.33 -30.47
C ASP A 335 -27.52 13.49 -29.39
N ALA A 336 -27.54 12.59 -28.41
CA ALA A 336 -28.49 12.60 -27.30
C ALA A 336 -27.95 13.30 -26.04
N ASN A 337 -26.66 13.65 -26.03
CA ASN A 337 -25.89 14.10 -24.86
C ASN A 337 -26.16 13.25 -23.60
N ARG A 338 -26.04 11.93 -23.75
CA ARG A 338 -26.33 10.93 -22.71
C ARG A 338 -25.24 9.87 -22.63
N TYR A 339 -24.99 9.37 -21.43
CA TYR A 339 -24.15 8.20 -21.20
C TYR A 339 -24.99 6.93 -21.26
N GLU A 340 -24.41 5.88 -21.84
CA GLU A 340 -24.83 4.51 -21.57
C GLU A 340 -24.01 4.02 -20.38
N VAL A 341 -24.69 3.79 -19.26
CA VAL A 341 -24.08 3.42 -17.99
C VAL A 341 -24.47 1.99 -17.66
N GLN A 342 -23.48 1.09 -17.63
CA GLN A 342 -23.69 -0.28 -17.23
C GLN A 342 -23.68 -0.37 -15.70
N VAL A 343 -24.75 -0.87 -15.11
CA VAL A 343 -24.88 -1.05 -13.65
C VAL A 343 -24.84 -2.51 -13.23
N SER A 344 -25.10 -3.44 -14.15
CA SER A 344 -24.92 -4.89 -13.97
C SER A 344 -24.65 -5.56 -15.32
N ALA A 345 -24.41 -6.88 -15.33
CA ALA A 345 -24.18 -7.64 -16.56
C ALA A 345 -25.30 -7.43 -17.60
N ASP A 346 -26.56 -7.37 -17.13
CA ASP A 346 -27.75 -7.35 -17.99
C ASP A 346 -28.44 -5.98 -18.04
N GLN A 347 -27.93 -4.98 -17.31
CA GLN A 347 -28.59 -3.68 -17.19
C GLN A 347 -27.68 -2.52 -17.61
N ILE A 348 -28.14 -1.82 -18.67
CA ILE A 348 -27.57 -0.57 -19.16
C ILE A 348 -28.64 0.53 -19.05
N LEU A 349 -28.25 1.68 -18.52
CA LEU A 349 -29.09 2.86 -18.34
C LEU A 349 -28.63 3.97 -19.27
N ARG A 350 -29.59 4.66 -19.90
CA ARG A 350 -29.32 5.88 -20.67
C ARG A 350 -29.57 7.10 -19.78
N LEU A 351 -28.50 7.69 -19.27
CA LEU A 351 -28.53 8.76 -18.27
C LEU A 351 -28.01 10.06 -18.87
N LYS A 352 -28.56 11.21 -18.47
CA LYS A 352 -27.98 12.50 -18.88
C LYS A 352 -26.62 12.66 -18.23
N VAL A 353 -25.76 13.45 -18.86
CA VAL A 353 -24.42 13.77 -18.34
C VAL A 353 -24.45 14.37 -16.92
N GLU A 354 -25.48 15.15 -16.59
CA GLU A 354 -25.70 15.75 -15.26
C GLU A 354 -26.07 14.74 -14.16
N ASN A 355 -26.53 13.55 -14.55
CA ASN A 355 -26.94 12.50 -13.61
C ASN A 355 -25.78 11.59 -13.16
N ILE A 356 -24.54 11.92 -13.52
CA ILE A 356 -23.34 11.14 -13.19
C ILE A 356 -22.31 12.02 -12.47
N ARG A 357 -21.83 11.54 -11.32
CA ARG A 357 -20.78 12.17 -10.51
C ARG A 357 -19.62 11.21 -10.25
N VAL A 358 -18.38 11.67 -10.35
CA VAL A 358 -17.15 10.86 -10.17
C VAL A 358 -16.39 11.19 -8.89
#